data_AF-A0A7Y1YIN7-F1
#
_entry.id   AF-A0A7Y1YIN7-F1
#
_cell.length_a   1.000
_cell.length_b   1.000
_cell.length_c   1.000
_cell.angle_alpha   90.00
_cell.angle_beta   90.00
_cell.angle_gamma   90.00
#
_symmetry.space_group_name_H-M   'P 1'
#
loop_
_entity.id
_entity.type
_entity.pdbx_description
1 polymer ?
#
loop_
_entity_poly.entity_id
_entity_poly.type
_entity_poly.pdbx_seq_one_letter_code
_entity_poly.pdbx_strand_id
1 'polypeptide(L)'
;MSRYTTIIVPSTSRLDDSETKKIEKWVNEGGTLIAYRSAVNWLKNKKLLEFETKKSDIKAKNVTFEQRGDFNGAQVIGGAIFEAEIDRSHPINFGYTNDKIALFRNNTIFIKPDKDSYDNPIKYTKNPLLSGYISKPKLDSLAGTVPFKVGRKGSGRVIAFTDNTNFRAFWYGTNKLLMNAIFFARQM
;
A
#
# COMPACT_ATOMS: atom_id res chain seq x y z
N MET A 1 -6.76 15.52 19.68
CA MET A 1 -5.63 15.04 18.85
C MET A 1 -4.77 16.20 18.30
N SER A 2 -4.97 17.45 18.77
CA SER A 2 -4.28 18.66 18.27
C SER A 2 -2.77 18.72 18.49
N ARG A 3 -2.21 17.87 19.38
CA ARG A 3 -0.76 17.79 19.62
C ARG A 3 0.00 17.01 18.54
N TYR A 4 -0.70 16.29 17.66
CA TYR A 4 -0.08 15.46 16.63
C TYR A 4 -0.33 16.06 15.24
N THR A 5 0.69 16.05 14.40
CA THR A 5 0.60 16.44 12.97
C THR A 5 0.31 15.24 12.07
N THR A 6 0.83 14.08 12.46
CA THR A 6 0.72 12.82 11.71
C THR A 6 0.34 11.68 12.64
N ILE A 7 -0.59 10.83 12.21
CA ILE A 7 -0.94 9.56 12.86
C ILE A 7 -0.62 8.43 11.88
N ILE A 8 0.15 7.45 12.36
CA ILE A 8 0.49 6.26 11.58
C ILE A 8 -0.32 5.09 12.13
N VAL A 9 -1.14 4.51 11.27
CA VAL A 9 -1.92 3.31 11.56
C VAL A 9 -1.18 2.11 10.95
N PRO A 10 -0.52 1.27 11.77
CA PRO A 10 0.12 0.07 11.27
C PRO A 10 -0.92 -0.93 10.76
N SER A 11 -0.45 -2.10 10.29
CA SER A 11 -1.36 -3.18 9.89
C SER A 11 -2.27 -3.57 11.07
N THR A 12 -3.54 -3.19 11.00
CA THR A 12 -4.59 -3.59 11.94
C THR A 12 -5.84 -4.01 11.17
N SER A 13 -6.69 -4.81 11.79
CA SER A 13 -7.94 -5.31 11.20
C SER A 13 -9.18 -4.55 11.67
N ARG A 14 -9.09 -3.80 12.78
CA ARG A 14 -10.25 -3.08 13.36
C ARG A 14 -9.82 -1.80 14.07
N LEU A 15 -10.51 -0.72 13.72
CA LEU A 15 -10.68 0.48 14.53
C LEU A 15 -12.19 0.63 14.70
N ASP A 16 -12.64 0.98 15.90
CA ASP A 16 -14.07 1.11 16.15
C ASP A 16 -14.66 2.34 15.44
N ASP A 17 -15.99 2.41 15.32
CA ASP A 17 -16.67 3.50 14.61
C ASP A 17 -16.50 4.86 15.30
N SER A 18 -16.37 4.86 16.63
CA SER A 18 -16.18 6.08 17.41
C SER A 18 -14.77 6.65 17.23
N GLU A 19 -13.76 5.79 17.21
CA GLU A 19 -12.36 6.09 16.90
C GLU A 19 -12.23 6.57 15.46
N THR A 20 -12.87 5.87 14.51
CA THR A 20 -12.89 6.24 13.10
C THR A 20 -13.43 7.66 12.92
N LYS A 21 -14.55 8.01 13.57
CA LYS A 21 -15.11 9.37 13.51
C LYS A 21 -14.17 10.43 14.10
N LYS A 22 -13.49 10.12 15.20
CA LYS A 22 -12.49 11.03 15.81
C LYS A 22 -11.31 11.26 14.87
N ILE A 23 -10.79 10.20 14.25
CA ILE A 23 -9.69 10.29 13.27
C ILE A 23 -10.15 11.08 12.04
N GLU A 24 -11.33 10.77 11.50
CA GLU A 24 -11.89 11.49 10.36
C GLU A 24 -12.03 12.99 10.62
N LYS A 25 -12.57 13.37 11.78
CA LYS A 25 -12.65 14.77 12.20
C LYS A 25 -11.26 15.41 12.26
N TRP A 26 -10.29 14.75 12.88
CA TRP A 26 -8.92 15.25 13.00
C TRP A 26 -8.21 15.40 11.64
N VAL A 27 -8.43 14.48 10.70
CA VAL A 27 -7.91 14.60 9.33
C VAL A 27 -8.57 15.79 8.63
N ASN A 28 -9.89 15.95 8.74
CA ASN A 28 -10.59 17.10 8.16
C ASN A 28 -10.03 18.45 8.66
N GLU A 29 -9.58 18.50 9.91
CA GLU A 29 -8.94 19.66 10.55
C GLU A 29 -7.46 19.89 10.16
N GLY A 30 -6.89 19.07 9.27
CA GLY A 30 -5.53 19.26 8.75
C GLY A 30 -4.49 18.23 9.19
N GLY A 31 -4.91 17.18 9.88
CA GLY A 31 -4.07 16.04 10.23
C GLY A 31 -3.65 15.19 9.03
N THR A 32 -2.49 14.55 9.12
CA THR A 32 -2.03 13.55 8.13
C THR A 32 -2.19 12.13 8.68
N LEU A 33 -2.99 11.30 8.00
CA LEU A 33 -3.19 9.90 8.35
C LEU A 33 -2.42 9.01 7.39
N ILE A 34 -1.52 8.17 7.90
CA ILE A 34 -0.75 7.20 7.10
C ILE A 34 -1.19 5.79 7.52
N ALA A 35 -1.72 4.98 6.59
CA ALA A 35 -2.15 3.62 6.87
C ALA A 35 -1.30 2.60 6.12
N TYR A 36 -0.94 1.51 6.80
CA TYR A 36 -0.16 0.41 6.23
C TYR A 36 -0.96 -0.88 6.10
N ARG A 37 -0.71 -1.61 5.01
CA ARG A 37 -1.15 -3.01 4.81
C ARG A 37 -2.64 -3.15 5.08
N SER A 38 -3.06 -4.00 6.03
CA SER A 38 -4.48 -4.29 6.27
C SER A 38 -5.32 -3.06 6.65
N ALA A 39 -4.70 -2.02 7.23
CA ALA A 39 -5.39 -0.76 7.55
C ALA A 39 -5.83 0.01 6.29
N VAL A 40 -5.22 -0.25 5.14
CA VAL A 40 -5.64 0.31 3.85
C VAL A 40 -7.07 -0.11 3.50
N ASN A 41 -7.45 -1.36 3.82
CA ASN A 41 -8.84 -1.80 3.61
C ASN A 41 -9.82 -1.06 4.55
N TRP A 42 -9.40 -0.71 5.76
CA TRP A 42 -10.21 0.10 6.66
C TRP A 42 -10.46 1.50 6.08
N LEU A 43 -9.43 2.15 5.52
CA LEU A 43 -9.59 3.45 4.84
C LEU A 43 -10.65 3.38 3.73
N LYS A 44 -10.59 2.35 2.87
CA LYS A 44 -11.57 2.13 1.80
C LYS A 44 -12.97 1.89 2.35
N ASN A 45 -13.11 0.96 3.29
CA ASN A 45 -14.40 0.57 3.85
C ASN A 45 -15.11 1.73 4.57
N LYS A 46 -14.35 2.64 5.17
CA LYS A 46 -14.87 3.83 5.85
C LYS A 46 -14.89 5.07 4.97
N LYS A 47 -14.59 4.95 3.67
CA LYS A 47 -14.57 6.08 2.70
C LYS A 47 -13.68 7.24 3.17
N LEU A 48 -12.54 6.89 3.79
CA LEU A 48 -11.50 7.85 4.15
C LEU A 48 -10.55 8.09 2.97
N LEU A 49 -10.41 7.10 2.08
CA LEU A 49 -9.66 7.19 0.83
C LEU A 49 -10.32 6.28 -0.21
N GLU A 50 -10.62 6.82 -1.39
CA GLU A 50 -11.26 6.09 -2.49
C GLU A 50 -10.20 5.45 -3.39
N PHE A 51 -10.35 4.14 -3.67
CA PHE A 51 -9.54 3.43 -4.65
C PHE A 51 -10.12 2.06 -4.98
N GLU A 52 -9.82 1.57 -6.18
CA GLU A 52 -10.18 0.23 -6.60
C GLU A 52 -9.10 -0.79 -6.30
N THR A 53 -9.50 -2.02 -6.02
CA THR A 53 -8.59 -3.14 -5.83
C THR A 53 -8.84 -4.22 -6.88
N LYS A 54 -7.77 -4.87 -7.35
CA LYS A 54 -7.89 -6.10 -8.14
C LYS A 54 -8.16 -7.26 -7.19
N LYS A 55 -9.18 -8.05 -7.48
CA LYS A 55 -9.40 -9.34 -6.82
C LYS A 55 -8.57 -10.41 -7.53
N SER A 56 -8.03 -11.34 -6.75
CA SER A 56 -7.36 -12.53 -7.25
C SER A 56 -8.04 -13.75 -6.65
N ASP A 57 -9.30 -13.96 -7.06
CA ASP A 57 -10.11 -15.09 -6.61
C ASP A 57 -9.71 -16.33 -7.40
N ILE A 58 -8.74 -17.07 -6.85
CA ILE A 58 -8.18 -18.26 -7.48
C ILE A 58 -9.01 -19.45 -7.03
N LYS A 59 -9.80 -20.00 -7.95
CA LYS A 59 -10.57 -21.22 -7.71
C LYS A 59 -9.69 -22.45 -7.92
N ALA A 60 -9.76 -23.36 -6.96
CA ALA A 60 -9.14 -24.68 -7.10
C ALA A 60 -9.80 -25.44 -8.25
N LYS A 61 -9.00 -25.90 -9.21
CA LYS A 61 -9.44 -26.77 -10.31
C LYS A 61 -8.63 -28.05 -10.24
N ASN A 62 -9.29 -29.20 -10.22
CA ASN A 62 -8.65 -30.52 -10.13
C ASN A 62 -7.74 -30.67 -8.90
N VAL A 63 -8.11 -30.06 -7.77
CA VAL A 63 -7.41 -30.16 -6.49
C VAL A 63 -8.25 -31.05 -5.59
N THR A 64 -7.67 -32.15 -5.10
CA THR A 64 -8.35 -33.03 -4.15
C THR A 64 -8.44 -32.35 -2.77
N PHE A 65 -9.30 -32.85 -1.90
CA PHE A 65 -9.42 -32.29 -0.55
C PHE A 65 -8.11 -32.36 0.24
N GLU A 66 -7.32 -33.42 0.06
CA GLU A 66 -6.00 -33.59 0.67
C GLU A 66 -5.01 -32.50 0.22
N GLN A 67 -5.04 -32.13 -1.06
CA GLN A 67 -4.17 -31.10 -1.65
C GLN A 67 -4.59 -29.66 -1.31
N ARG A 68 -5.73 -29.46 -0.62
CA ARG A 68 -6.27 -28.13 -0.31
C ARG A 68 -5.28 -27.26 0.48
N GLY A 69 -4.52 -27.86 1.38
CA GLY A 69 -3.49 -27.18 2.17
C GLY A 69 -2.41 -26.57 1.28
N ASP A 70 -1.78 -27.40 0.45
CA ASP A 70 -0.73 -27.01 -0.48
C ASP A 70 -1.23 -25.98 -1.50
N PHE A 71 -2.44 -26.18 -2.03
CA PHE A 71 -3.05 -25.24 -2.97
C PHE A 71 -3.21 -23.85 -2.36
N ASN A 72 -3.74 -23.77 -1.14
CA ASN A 72 -3.93 -22.49 -0.44
C ASN A 72 -2.58 -21.87 -0.03
N GLY A 73 -1.64 -22.68 0.45
CA GLY A 73 -0.29 -22.26 0.79
C GLY A 73 0.45 -21.65 -0.40
N ALA A 74 0.32 -22.27 -1.57
CA ALA A 74 0.88 -21.76 -2.83
C ALA A 74 0.29 -20.41 -3.27
N GLN A 75 -0.83 -19.97 -2.70
CA GLN A 75 -1.38 -18.65 -2.94
C GLN A 75 -0.82 -17.59 -1.97
N VAL A 76 -0.17 -17.95 -0.87
CA VAL A 76 0.34 -16.98 0.09
C VAL A 76 1.58 -16.28 -0.47
N ILE A 77 1.67 -14.96 -0.28
CA ILE A 77 2.90 -14.21 -0.49
C ILE A 77 3.55 -14.06 0.88
N GLY A 78 4.45 -14.99 1.23
CA GLY A 78 5.13 -14.99 2.54
C GLY A 78 6.18 -13.86 2.67
N GLY A 79 6.69 -13.38 1.54
CA GLY A 79 7.73 -12.37 1.45
C GLY A 79 8.42 -12.49 0.11
N ALA A 80 8.34 -11.45 -0.71
CA ALA A 80 9.01 -11.38 -2.01
C ALA A 80 9.37 -9.92 -2.31
N ILE A 81 10.37 -9.75 -3.18
CA ILE A 81 10.92 -8.46 -3.58
C ILE A 81 10.42 -8.16 -4.99
N PHE A 82 9.88 -6.96 -5.15
CA PHE A 82 9.26 -6.53 -6.39
C PHE A 82 9.80 -5.19 -6.87
N GLU A 83 9.99 -5.04 -8.17
CA GLU A 83 10.40 -3.80 -8.83
C GLU A 83 9.20 -2.89 -9.10
N ALA A 84 9.34 -1.62 -8.77
CA ALA A 84 8.43 -0.56 -9.15
C ALA A 84 9.19 0.61 -9.79
N GLU A 85 8.57 1.26 -10.75
CA GLU A 85 8.97 2.57 -11.28
C GLU A 85 8.49 3.66 -10.34
N ILE A 86 9.29 4.73 -10.19
CA ILE A 86 8.97 5.89 -9.38
C ILE A 86 9.08 7.20 -10.17
N ASP A 87 8.06 8.06 -10.02
CA ASP A 87 8.10 9.44 -10.48
C ASP A 87 8.84 10.29 -9.44
N ARG A 88 10.09 10.63 -9.72
CA ARG A 88 10.96 11.41 -8.82
C ARG A 88 10.51 12.85 -8.63
N SER A 89 9.60 13.37 -9.46
CA SER A 89 9.05 14.72 -9.30
C SER A 89 7.97 14.79 -8.22
N HIS A 90 7.32 13.66 -7.90
CA HIS A 90 6.30 13.61 -6.86
C HIS A 90 6.93 13.66 -5.45
N PRO A 91 6.38 14.43 -4.49
CA PRO A 91 7.00 14.61 -3.16
C PRO A 91 7.26 13.32 -2.39
N ILE A 92 6.45 12.28 -2.62
CA ILE A 92 6.66 10.97 -1.98
C ILE A 92 8.01 10.32 -2.31
N ASN A 93 8.57 10.63 -3.49
CA ASN A 93 9.81 10.08 -4.00
C ASN A 93 10.99 11.06 -3.86
N PHE A 94 10.83 12.14 -3.09
CA PHE A 94 11.91 13.09 -2.84
C PHE A 94 13.15 12.40 -2.25
N GLY A 95 14.32 12.76 -2.77
CA GLY A 95 15.61 12.22 -2.33
C GLY A 95 15.96 10.84 -2.87
N TYR A 96 15.16 10.26 -3.77
CA TYR A 96 15.57 9.10 -4.58
C TYR A 96 16.34 9.56 -5.83
N THR A 97 17.38 8.81 -6.20
CA THR A 97 18.24 9.10 -7.36
C THR A 97 17.90 8.24 -8.57
N ASN A 98 17.36 7.05 -8.34
CA ASN A 98 16.98 6.09 -9.37
C ASN A 98 15.50 6.23 -9.71
N ASP A 99 15.12 5.85 -10.92
CA ASP A 99 13.74 5.78 -11.41
C ASP A 99 13.03 4.47 -11.03
N LYS A 100 13.76 3.54 -10.40
CA LYS A 100 13.24 2.26 -9.92
C LYS A 100 13.52 2.04 -8.45
N ILE A 101 12.62 1.32 -7.79
CA ILE A 101 12.72 0.94 -6.38
C ILE A 101 12.36 -0.55 -6.19
N ALA A 102 13.05 -1.20 -5.26
CA ALA A 102 12.73 -2.55 -4.81
C ALA A 102 11.85 -2.51 -3.55
N LEU A 103 10.68 -3.13 -3.62
CA LEU A 103 9.66 -3.16 -2.56
C LEU A 103 9.53 -4.57 -1.99
N PHE A 104 9.56 -4.67 -0.65
CA PHE A 104 9.31 -5.93 0.03
C PHE A 104 7.82 -6.09 0.35
N ARG A 105 7.22 -7.20 -0.11
CA ARG A 105 5.78 -7.44 0.00
C ARG A 105 5.46 -8.83 0.52
N ASN A 106 4.45 -8.89 1.38
CA ASN A 106 3.91 -10.10 2.01
C ASN A 106 2.38 -10.01 2.22
N ASN A 107 1.67 -9.47 1.23
CA ASN A 107 0.20 -9.34 1.24
C ASN A 107 -0.36 -9.29 -0.18
N THR A 108 -1.69 -9.35 -0.29
CA THR A 108 -2.42 -9.43 -1.57
C THR A 108 -3.34 -8.22 -1.80
N ILE A 109 -3.02 -7.06 -1.24
CA ILE A 109 -3.80 -5.82 -1.44
C ILE A 109 -3.32 -5.14 -2.72
N PHE A 110 -3.93 -5.48 -3.85
CA PHE A 110 -3.54 -4.98 -5.17
C PHE A 110 -4.39 -3.78 -5.56
N ILE A 111 -3.87 -2.55 -5.44
CA ILE A 111 -4.61 -1.32 -5.80
C ILE A 111 -4.45 -1.01 -7.29
N LYS A 112 -5.55 -0.75 -7.98
CA LYS A 112 -5.51 -0.34 -9.39
C LYS A 112 -4.89 1.07 -9.51
N PRO A 113 -4.13 1.35 -10.58
CA PRO A 113 -3.68 2.71 -10.85
C PRO A 113 -4.89 3.61 -11.14
N ASP A 114 -4.75 4.90 -10.82
CA ASP A 114 -5.69 5.93 -11.30
C ASP A 114 -5.50 6.16 -12.80
N LYS A 115 -6.48 6.83 -13.41
CA LYS A 115 -6.45 7.18 -14.83
C LYS A 115 -5.31 8.15 -15.14
N ASP A 116 -5.13 9.14 -14.28
CA ASP A 116 -4.11 10.16 -14.44
C ASP A 116 -2.75 9.65 -13.96
N SER A 117 -1.72 9.82 -14.78
CA SER A 117 -0.41 9.20 -14.52
C SER A 117 0.28 9.80 -13.28
N TYR A 118 0.08 11.10 -13.02
CA TYR A 118 0.70 11.81 -11.89
C TYR A 118 0.15 11.35 -10.52
N ASP A 119 -1.05 10.76 -10.47
CA ASP A 119 -1.62 10.15 -9.25
C ASP A 119 -1.03 8.77 -8.92
N ASN A 120 -0.11 8.27 -9.78
CA ASN A 120 0.52 6.97 -9.66
C ASN A 120 2.05 7.07 -9.51
N PRO A 121 2.57 7.80 -8.50
CA PRO A 121 3.99 8.11 -8.40
C PRO A 121 4.88 6.91 -8.08
N ILE A 122 4.29 5.77 -7.71
CA ILE A 122 4.98 4.49 -7.56
C ILE A 122 4.12 3.44 -8.23
N LYS A 123 4.67 2.72 -9.21
CA LYS A 123 3.92 1.72 -9.98
C LYS A 123 4.76 0.48 -10.20
N TYR A 124 4.20 -0.67 -9.84
CA TYR A 124 4.84 -1.96 -10.13
C TYR A 124 5.04 -2.15 -11.63
N THR A 125 6.23 -2.62 -12.02
CA THR A 125 6.55 -2.83 -13.44
C THR A 125 5.71 -3.98 -14.03
N LYS A 126 5.80 -4.17 -15.35
CA LYS A 126 5.11 -5.27 -16.05
C LYS A 126 5.58 -6.65 -15.58
N ASN A 127 6.86 -6.78 -15.25
CA ASN A 127 7.49 -8.00 -14.75
C ASN A 127 8.11 -7.71 -13.37
N PRO A 128 7.29 -7.57 -12.31
CA PRO A 128 7.76 -6.95 -11.09
C PRO A 128 8.60 -7.89 -10.21
N LEU A 129 8.56 -9.22 -10.37
CA LEU A 129 9.24 -10.13 -9.45
C LEU A 129 10.77 -10.05 -9.60
N LEU A 130 11.47 -9.58 -8.56
CA LEU A 130 12.93 -9.60 -8.48
C LEU A 130 13.45 -10.82 -7.73
N SER A 131 12.78 -11.21 -6.64
CA SER A 131 13.17 -12.38 -5.83
C SER A 131 12.02 -12.86 -4.95
N GLY A 132 12.02 -14.15 -4.62
CA GLY A 132 10.99 -14.81 -3.81
C GLY A 132 9.90 -15.50 -4.64
N TYR A 133 8.82 -15.88 -3.98
CA TYR A 133 7.73 -16.65 -4.59
C TYR A 133 6.41 -15.88 -4.59
N ILE A 134 5.68 -16.02 -5.70
CA ILE A 134 4.30 -15.57 -5.89
C ILE A 134 3.66 -16.48 -6.95
N SER A 135 2.40 -16.88 -6.75
CA SER A 135 1.71 -17.66 -7.77
C SER A 135 1.49 -16.84 -9.04
N LYS A 136 1.51 -17.49 -10.20
CA LYS A 136 1.34 -16.85 -11.51
C LYS A 136 0.11 -15.92 -11.57
N PRO A 137 -1.10 -16.32 -11.13
CA PRO A 137 -2.27 -15.43 -11.18
C PRO A 137 -2.15 -14.20 -10.28
N LYS A 138 -1.42 -14.31 -9.16
CA LYS A 138 -1.17 -13.17 -8.26
C LYS A 138 -0.10 -12.24 -8.81
N LEU A 139 0.91 -12.76 -9.49
CA LEU A 139 1.89 -11.95 -10.20
C LEU A 139 1.21 -11.11 -11.29
N ASP A 140 0.31 -11.73 -12.07
CA ASP A 140 -0.47 -11.02 -13.09
C ASP A 140 -1.40 -9.95 -12.46
N SER A 141 -1.94 -10.24 -11.28
CA SER A 141 -2.74 -9.27 -10.52
C SER A 141 -1.89 -8.10 -10.01
N LEU A 142 -0.66 -8.36 -9.54
CA LEU A 142 0.28 -7.36 -9.02
C LEU A 142 0.83 -6.43 -10.12
N ALA A 143 1.10 -6.95 -11.32
CA ALA A 143 1.68 -6.17 -12.41
C ALA A 143 0.88 -4.89 -12.70
N GLY A 144 1.58 -3.75 -12.78
CA GLY A 144 0.99 -2.44 -13.06
C GLY A 144 0.14 -1.84 -11.94
N THR A 145 0.08 -2.45 -10.76
CA THR A 145 -0.63 -1.91 -9.59
C THR A 145 0.22 -0.86 -8.88
N VAL A 146 -0.41 -0.10 -7.97
CA VAL A 146 0.28 0.93 -7.19
C VAL A 146 0.35 0.52 -5.71
N PRO A 147 1.53 0.61 -5.05
CA PRO A 147 1.66 0.33 -3.64
C PRO A 147 1.33 1.53 -2.76
N PHE A 148 1.20 2.72 -3.35
CA PHE A 148 0.97 3.99 -2.67
C PHE A 148 -0.26 4.68 -3.25
N LYS A 149 -1.07 5.27 -2.38
CA LYS A 149 -2.14 6.22 -2.73
C LYS A 149 -2.13 7.37 -1.73
N VAL A 150 -2.48 8.56 -2.19
CA VAL A 150 -2.72 9.73 -1.36
C VAL A 150 -4.00 10.40 -1.80
N GLY A 151 -4.74 10.96 -0.85
CA GLY A 151 -5.95 11.72 -1.13
C GLY A 151 -6.18 12.79 -0.08
N ARG A 152 -6.87 13.85 -0.50
CA ARG A 152 -7.27 14.95 0.38
C ARG A 152 -8.59 14.61 1.07
N LYS A 153 -8.66 14.90 2.37
CA LYS A 153 -9.90 14.85 3.15
C LYS A 153 -9.97 16.07 4.06
N GLY A 154 -10.90 16.98 3.77
CA GLY A 154 -10.93 18.33 4.33
C GLY A 154 -9.61 19.08 4.06
N SER A 155 -8.97 19.58 5.12
CA SER A 155 -7.66 20.24 5.03
C SER A 155 -6.47 19.29 5.20
N GLY A 156 -6.72 18.02 5.53
CA GLY A 156 -5.68 17.03 5.79
C GLY A 156 -5.36 16.14 4.60
N ARG A 157 -4.64 15.06 4.90
CA ARG A 157 -4.19 14.05 3.93
C ARG A 157 -4.39 12.65 4.48
N VAL A 158 -4.83 11.76 3.61
CA VAL A 158 -4.92 10.32 3.88
C VAL A 158 -4.00 9.61 2.90
N ILE A 159 -3.01 8.90 3.44
CA ILE A 159 -1.98 8.18 2.72
C ILE A 159 -2.14 6.69 3.00
N ALA A 160 -2.07 5.88 1.96
CA ALA A 160 -2.13 4.43 2.04
C ALA A 160 -0.89 3.80 1.41
N PHE A 161 -0.24 2.91 2.16
CA PHE A 161 0.80 2.03 1.65
C PHE A 161 0.36 0.57 1.76
N THR A 162 0.30 -0.13 0.64
CA THR A 162 0.00 -1.57 0.66
C THR A 162 1.17 -2.39 1.21
N ASP A 163 2.39 -1.87 1.12
CA ASP A 163 3.62 -2.52 1.59
C ASP A 163 4.20 -1.80 2.80
N ASN A 164 4.92 -2.53 3.66
CA ASN A 164 5.57 -1.91 4.81
C ASN A 164 6.88 -1.25 4.38
N THR A 165 6.96 0.08 4.48
CA THR A 165 8.15 0.85 4.10
C THR A 165 9.25 0.85 5.17
N ASN A 166 9.03 0.19 6.32
CA ASN A 166 9.97 0.08 7.43
C ASN A 166 10.08 -1.38 7.89
N PHE A 167 10.20 -2.31 6.95
CA PHE A 167 10.14 -3.73 7.26
C PHE A 167 11.42 -4.22 7.98
N ARG A 168 11.25 -4.58 9.27
CA ARG A 168 12.19 -5.34 10.12
C ARG A 168 13.66 -4.85 10.14
N ALA A 169 13.91 -3.54 10.06
CA ALA A 169 15.25 -2.96 10.17
C ALA A 169 16.32 -3.59 9.26
N PHE A 170 15.91 -4.16 8.12
CA PHE A 170 16.84 -4.63 7.09
C PHE A 170 16.49 -4.08 5.70
N TRP A 171 15.24 -3.67 5.48
CA TRP A 171 14.77 -3.14 4.20
C TRP A 171 14.78 -1.60 4.16
N TYR A 172 15.96 -1.01 4.30
CA TYR A 172 16.11 0.46 4.42
C TYR A 172 15.77 1.25 3.16
N GLY A 173 15.75 0.60 1.99
CA GLY A 173 15.52 1.25 0.69
C GLY A 173 14.18 1.98 0.58
N THR A 174 13.19 1.62 1.39
CA THR A 174 11.85 2.24 1.38
C THR A 174 11.60 3.19 2.55
N ASN A 175 12.51 3.33 3.52
CA ASN A 175 12.31 4.17 4.71
C ASN A 175 12.04 5.64 4.36
N LYS A 176 12.67 6.15 3.29
CA LYS A 176 12.45 7.53 2.80
C LYS A 176 11.00 7.78 2.42
N LEU A 177 10.26 6.77 1.92
CA LEU A 177 8.84 6.91 1.63
C LEU A 177 8.03 7.28 2.89
N LEU A 178 8.32 6.68 4.05
CA LEU A 178 7.67 7.08 5.29
C LEU A 178 8.07 8.51 5.68
N MET A 179 9.36 8.84 5.62
CA MET A 179 9.84 10.19 5.96
C MET A 179 9.15 11.25 5.09
N ASN A 180 9.08 11.02 3.78
CA ASN A 180 8.41 11.91 2.84
C ASN A 180 6.89 11.98 3.08
N ALA A 181 6.25 10.87 3.46
CA ALA A 181 4.84 10.88 3.85
C ALA A 181 4.59 11.68 5.15
N ILE A 182 5.55 11.75 6.07
CA ILE A 182 5.42 12.56 7.30
C ILE A 182 5.67 14.04 6.99
N PHE A 183 6.76 14.35 6.28
CA PHE A 183 7.24 15.73 6.13
C PHE A 183 6.68 16.47 4.92
N PHE A 184 6.29 15.74 3.86
CA PHE A 184 5.85 16.33 2.59
C PHE A 184 4.39 16.03 2.23
N ALA A 185 3.60 15.46 3.13
CA ALA A 185 2.19 15.14 2.85
C ALA A 185 1.39 16.33 2.31
N ARG A 186 1.65 17.55 2.80
CA ARG A 186 0.89 18.76 2.39
C ARG A 186 1.21 19.22 0.98
N GLN A 187 2.35 18.81 0.43
CA GLN A 187 2.79 19.09 -0.93
C GLN A 187 2.28 18.05 -1.93
N MET A 188 1.73 16.93 -1.43
CA MET A 188 1.03 15.91 -2.22
C MET A 188 -0.45 16.25 -2.41
#